data_AF-A0A7T0GZC9-F1
#
_entry.id   AF-A0A7T0GZC9-F1
#
_cell.length_a   1.000
_cell.length_b   1.000
_cell.length_c   1.000
_cell.angle_alpha   90.00
_cell.angle_beta   90.00
_cell.angle_gamma   90.00
#
_symmetry.space_group_name_H-M   'P 1'
#
loop_
_entity.id
_entity.type
_entity.pdbx_description
1 polymer ?
#
loop_
_entity_poly.entity_id
_entity_poly.type
_entity_poly.pdbx_seq_one_letter_code
_entity_poly.pdbx_strand_id
1 'polypeptide(L)'
;MYSEKYSFLEKVHTFSQIASTKEKCEYVSELLEDICRVEDEYVIYSEVDDSFQFFSMGGYCCMRLTMCAHGYFERFELTCN
;
A
#
# COMPACT_ATOMS: atom_id res chain seq x y z
N MET A 1 23.63 0.59 -7.70
CA MET A 1 22.83 0.89 -6.50
C MET A 1 22.28 -0.42 -6.00
N TYR A 2 22.68 -0.85 -4.81
CA TYR A 2 22.01 -1.98 -4.15
C TYR A 2 20.62 -1.47 -3.77
N SER A 3 19.58 -1.96 -4.44
CA SER A 3 18.22 -1.85 -3.92
C SER A 3 18.23 -2.68 -2.63
N GLU A 4 18.26 -2.00 -1.47
CA GLU A 4 17.96 -2.66 -0.21
C GLU A 4 16.51 -3.12 -0.32
N LYS A 5 16.32 -4.39 -0.71
CA LYS A 5 15.00 -5.03 -0.68
C LYS A 5 14.61 -5.21 0.78
N TYR A 6 13.96 -4.18 1.33
CA TYR A 6 13.28 -4.26 2.61
C TYR A 6 12.22 -5.36 2.54
N SER A 7 12.13 -6.17 3.59
CA SER A 7 11.07 -7.16 3.72
C SER A 7 9.69 -6.49 3.76
N PHE A 8 8.65 -7.21 3.39
CA PHE A 8 7.27 -6.69 3.40
C PHE A 8 6.91 -6.07 4.77
N LEU A 9 7.31 -6.70 5.88
CA LEU A 9 7.04 -6.19 7.23
C LEU A 9 7.77 -4.87 7.51
N GLU A 10 8.99 -4.68 7.01
CA GLU A 10 9.73 -3.42 7.14
C GLU A 10 9.10 -2.29 6.31
N LYS A 11 8.58 -2.63 5.12
CA LYS A 11 7.81 -1.69 4.28
C LYS A 11 6.51 -1.29 4.95
N VAL A 12 5.77 -2.24 5.52
CA VAL A 12 4.55 -1.97 6.30
C VAL A 12 4.86 -1.11 7.53
N HIS A 13 5.96 -1.40 8.23
CA HIS A 13 6.38 -0.58 9.36
C HIS A 13 6.66 0.86 8.93
N THR A 14 7.42 1.05 7.85
CA THR A 14 7.70 2.38 7.27
C THR A 14 6.40 3.09 6.90
N PHE A 15 5.49 2.42 6.19
CA PHE A 15 4.19 2.93 5.81
C PHE A 15 3.36 3.42 7.01
N SER A 16 3.41 2.70 8.14
CA SER A 16 2.70 3.08 9.36
C SER A 16 3.21 4.38 10.00
N GLN A 17 4.47 4.73 9.77
CA GLN A 17 5.09 5.95 10.31
C GLN A 17 4.84 7.19 9.44
N ILE A 18 4.38 7.00 8.20
CA ILE A 18 4.06 8.12 7.30
C ILE A 18 2.79 8.81 7.81
N ALA A 19 2.88 10.10 8.11
CA ALA A 19 1.73 10.88 8.58
C ALA A 19 0.85 11.39 7.43
N SER A 20 1.46 11.71 6.28
CA SER A 20 0.76 12.31 5.15
C SER A 20 0.09 11.25 4.28
N THR A 21 -1.21 11.41 4.02
CA THR A 21 -1.94 10.56 3.07
C THR A 21 -1.34 10.59 1.68
N LYS A 22 -0.85 11.76 1.23
CA LYS A 22 -0.19 11.90 -0.08
C LYS A 22 1.07 11.04 -0.17
N GLU A 23 1.91 11.11 0.85
CA GLU A 23 3.13 10.29 0.93
C GLU A 23 2.80 8.81 1.07
N LYS A 24 1.72 8.45 1.78
CA LYS A 24 1.24 7.07 1.82
C LYS A 24 0.86 6.57 0.43
N CYS A 25 0.09 7.35 -0.33
CA CYS A 25 -0.26 6.98 -1.71
C CYS A 25 0.98 6.76 -2.58
N GLU A 26 2.00 7.61 -2.46
CA GLU A 26 3.26 7.45 -3.18
C GLU A 26 4.03 6.18 -2.74
N TYR A 27 3.96 5.82 -1.45
CA TYR A 27 4.63 4.63 -0.91
C TYR A 27 3.90 3.30 -1.19
N VAL A 28 2.61 3.33 -1.56
CA VAL A 28 1.86 2.10 -1.85
C VAL A 28 2.51 1.29 -2.98
N SER A 29 3.05 1.95 -4.01
CA SER A 29 3.74 1.26 -5.11
C SER A 29 4.96 0.48 -4.63
N GLU A 30 5.76 1.08 -3.73
CA GLU A 30 6.91 0.42 -3.10
C GLU A 30 6.47 -0.78 -2.24
N LEU A 31 5.36 -0.65 -1.53
CA LEU A 31 4.80 -1.71 -0.68
C LEU A 31 4.27 -2.88 -1.51
N LEU A 32 3.72 -2.61 -2.68
CA LEU A 32 3.14 -3.60 -3.58
C LEU A 32 4.16 -4.23 -4.53
N GLU A 33 5.33 -3.63 -4.76
CA GLU A 33 6.34 -4.10 -5.73
C GLU A 33 6.70 -5.59 -5.57
N ASP A 34 6.75 -6.09 -4.32
CA ASP A 34 7.06 -7.50 -4.03
C ASP A 34 5.85 -8.44 -4.09
N ILE A 35 4.62 -7.91 -4.22
CA ILE A 35 3.35 -8.66 -4.25
C ILE A 35 2.77 -8.72 -5.66
N CYS A 36 2.61 -7.55 -6.28
CA CYS A 36 2.07 -7.43 -7.62
C CYS A 36 2.70 -6.24 -8.35
N ARG A 37 2.87 -6.38 -9.65
CA ARG A 37 3.31 -5.26 -10.49
C ARG A 37 2.12 -4.35 -10.73
N VAL A 38 2.17 -3.13 -10.17
CA VAL A 38 1.20 -2.08 -10.46
C VAL A 38 1.69 -1.33 -11.69
N GLU A 39 0.97 -1.46 -12.80
CA GLU A 39 1.22 -0.68 -14.03
C GLU A 39 0.28 0.54 -14.02
N ASP A 40 0.80 1.73 -14.32
CA ASP A 40 0.13 3.04 -14.16
C ASP A 40 -0.10 3.46 -12.68
N GLU A 41 0.90 4.15 -12.11
CA GLU A 41 1.04 4.53 -10.70
C GLU A 41 0.05 5.59 -10.20
N TYR A 42 -1.26 5.36 -10.38
CA TYR A 42 -2.27 6.22 -9.76
C TYR A 42 -2.88 5.52 -8.55
N VAL A 43 -2.56 6.05 -7.37
CA VAL A 43 -3.08 5.59 -6.08
C VAL A 43 -3.96 6.67 -5.48
N ILE A 44 -5.21 6.32 -5.17
CA ILE A 44 -6.16 7.18 -4.46
C ILE A 44 -6.47 6.57 -3.11
N TYR A 45 -6.51 7.41 -2.08
CA TYR A 45 -7.02 7.00 -0.77
C TYR A 45 -8.54 7.23 -0.69
N SER A 46 -9.29 6.19 -0.36
CA SER A 46 -10.72 6.24 -0.06
C SER A 46 -10.92 6.36 1.44
N GLU A 47 -11.38 7.52 1.92
CA GLU A 47 -11.76 7.73 3.32
C GLU A 47 -12.98 6.90 3.74
N VAL A 48 -13.88 6.60 2.80
CA VAL A 48 -15.11 5.84 3.06
C VAL A 48 -14.78 4.40 3.43
N ASP A 49 -13.81 3.81 2.72
CA ASP A 49 -13.43 2.41 2.87
C ASP A 49 -12.13 2.21 3.67
N ASP A 50 -11.50 3.30 4.11
CA ASP A 50 -10.16 3.33 4.70
C ASP A 50 -9.18 2.43 3.92
N SER A 51 -9.04 2.71 2.62
CA SER A 51 -8.28 1.85 1.71
C SER A 51 -7.60 2.64 0.60
N PHE A 52 -6.54 2.07 0.04
CA PHE A 52 -5.80 2.63 -1.08
C PHE A 52 -6.20 1.89 -2.36
N GLN A 53 -6.77 2.61 -3.31
CA GLN A 53 -7.19 2.11 -4.61
C GLN A 53 -6.08 2.40 -5.61
N PHE A 54 -5.64 1.36 -6.31
CA PHE A 54 -4.63 1.47 -7.35
C PHE A 54 -5.22 0.98 -8.67
N PHE A 55 -4.97 1.74 -9.72
CA PHE A 55 -5.54 1.50 -11.04
C PHE A 55 -4.47 0.86 -11.93
N SER A 56 -4.87 -0.07 -12.78
CA SER A 56 -4.02 -0.65 -13.81
C SER A 56 -4.75 -0.64 -15.15
N MET A 57 -4.03 -0.87 -16.25
CA MET A 57 -4.63 -0.94 -17.59
C MET A 57 -5.77 -1.96 -17.71
N GLY A 58 -5.84 -2.97 -16.82
CA GLY A 58 -6.85 -4.03 -16.86
C GLY A 58 -8.04 -3.87 -15.90
N GLY A 59 -8.03 -2.87 -15.02
CA GLY A 59 -9.00 -2.75 -13.93
C GLY A 59 -8.41 -2.02 -12.73
N TYR A 60 -9.09 -2.06 -11.59
CA TYR A 60 -8.55 -1.50 -10.35
C TYR A 60 -8.49 -2.58 -9.28
N CYS A 61 -7.51 -2.44 -8.40
CA CYS A 61 -7.40 -3.26 -7.22
C CYS A 61 -7.42 -2.34 -6.00
N CYS A 62 -7.96 -2.84 -4.90
CA CYS A 62 -8.01 -2.17 -3.62
C CYS A 62 -7.04 -2.86 -2.67
N MET A 63 -6.16 -2.06 -2.08
CA MET A 63 -5.28 -2.44 -0.98
C MET A 63 -5.88 -1.89 0.31
N ARG A 64 -6.12 -2.76 1.27
CA ARG A 64 -6.41 -2.37 2.65
C ARG A 64 -5.32 -2.87 3.57
N LEU A 65 -4.81 -1.97 4.40
CA LEU A 65 -3.82 -2.26 5.41
C LEU A 65 -4.40 -1.88 6.76
N THR A 66 -4.75 -2.88 7.56
CA THR A 66 -5.35 -2.68 8.88
C THR A 66 -4.25 -2.74 9.93
N MET A 67 -4.19 -1.69 10.74
CA MET A 67 -3.35 -1.61 11.92
C MET A 67 -4.23 -1.84 13.14
N CYS A 68 -3.76 -2.60 14.12
CA CYS A 68 -4.47 -2.76 15.38
C CYS A 68 -4.42 -1.45 16.20
N ALA A 69 -5.23 -1.36 17.26
CA ALA A 69 -5.30 -0.19 18.15
C ALA A 69 -3.96 0.20 18.80
N HIS A 70 -2.99 -0.71 18.82
CA HIS A 70 -1.63 -0.47 19.34
C HIS A 70 -0.64 -0.01 18.26
N GLY A 71 -1.10 0.18 17.02
CA GLY A 71 -0.26 0.62 15.90
C GLY A 71 0.59 -0.49 15.29
N TYR A 72 0.29 -1.77 15.55
CA TYR A 72 0.94 -2.90 14.88
C TYR A 72 0.16 -3.35 13.66
N PHE A 73 0.88 -3.88 12.67
CA PHE A 73 0.27 -4.53 11.51
C PHE A 73 -0.62 -5.69 11.96
N GLU A 74 -1.88 -5.67 11.55
CA GLU A 74 -2.84 -6.73 11.83
C GLU A 74 -3.14 -7.54 10.57
N ARG A 75 -3.48 -6.85 9.47
CA ARG A 75 -3.92 -7.51 8.24
C ARG A 75 -3.60 -6.71 6.99
N PHE A 76 -3.26 -7.44 5.94
CA PHE A 76 -3.16 -6.93 4.57
C PHE A 76 -4.21 -7.63 3.71
N GLU A 77 -4.98 -6.86 2.95
CA GLU A 77 -5.97 -7.35 2.00
C GLU A 77 -5.73 -6.72 0.63
N LEU A 78 -5.73 -7.57 -0.40
CA LEU A 78 -5.64 -7.17 -1.80
C LEU A 78 -6.82 -7.76 -2.55
N THR A 79 -7.67 -6.92 -3.12
CA THR A 79 -8.83 -7.37 -3.91
C THR A 79 -8.76 -6.72 -5.27
N CYS A 80 -8.84 -7.50 -6.33
CA CYS A 80 -8.86 -7.01 -7.71
C CYS A 80 -10.22 -7.28 -8.33
N ASN A 81 -10.75 -6.30 -9.07
CA ASN A 81 -11.97 -6.40 -9.87
C ASN A 81 -11.64 -6.42 -11.36
#